data_AF-A0A9X6AD43-F1
#
_entry.id   AF-A0A9X6AD43-F1
#
_cell.length_a   1.000
_cell.length_b   1.000
_cell.length_c   1.000
_cell.angle_alpha   90.00
_cell.angle_beta   90.00
_cell.angle_gamma   90.00
#
_symmetry.space_group_name_H-M   'P 1'
#
loop_
_entity.id
_entity.type
_entity.pdbx_description
1 polymer ?
#
loop_
_entity_poly.entity_id
_entity_poly.type
_entity_poly.pdbx_seq_one_letter_code
_entity_poly.pdbx_strand_id
1 'polypeptide(L)'
;RYILMLDAGLVQVARERTREAQLPHNVAREYFEGHILNTLTDMLAERIGTDPFDGSNLLDPSDITQIRDDLAENPEVWSAIDQLWPRLTPQRLVADFLADPEGYVPDEDAAAIRRPVTRAWTTADVPLLDEAAELLGEDDRVARALADQERRAQVAYAQGVLDVSYASRTYEF
;
A
#
# COMPACT_ATOMS: atom_id res chain seq x y z
N ARG A 1 -17.16 -17.12 9.37
CA ARG A 1 -16.66 -15.79 8.99
C ARG A 1 -16.41 -15.02 10.28
N TYR A 2 -15.16 -14.71 10.60
CA TYR A 2 -14.81 -13.88 11.75
C TYR A 2 -14.85 -12.41 11.35
N ILE A 3 -15.29 -11.54 12.26
CA ILE A 3 -15.27 -10.08 12.08
C ILE A 3 -14.19 -9.56 13.01
N LEU A 4 -13.16 -8.93 12.46
CA LEU A 4 -12.13 -8.22 13.20
C LEU A 4 -12.37 -6.72 13.05
N MET A 5 -12.26 -5.99 14.16
CA MET A 5 -12.50 -4.55 14.21
C MET A 5 -11.17 -3.82 14.37
N LEU A 6 -10.76 -3.07 13.34
CA LEU A 6 -9.69 -2.08 13.47
C LEU A 6 -10.29 -0.81 14.06
N ASP A 7 -10.12 -0.63 15.37
CA ASP A 7 -10.56 0.60 16.02
C ASP A 7 -9.60 1.78 15.73
N ALA A 8 -10.07 2.99 16.06
CA ALA A 8 -9.31 4.22 15.82
C ALA A 8 -7.98 4.26 16.59
N GLY A 9 -7.90 3.63 17.76
CA GLY A 9 -6.69 3.60 18.59
C GLY A 9 -5.60 2.74 17.97
N LEU A 10 -5.96 1.53 17.51
CA LEU A 10 -5.03 0.64 16.80
C LEU A 10 -4.50 1.28 15.52
N VAL A 11 -5.39 1.90 14.73
CA VAL A 11 -5.01 2.63 13.52
C VAL A 11 -4.08 3.79 13.86
N GLN A 12 -4.36 4.55 14.92
CA GLN A 12 -3.51 5.66 15.35
C GLN A 12 -2.09 5.18 15.70
N VAL A 13 -1.96 4.10 16.48
CA VAL A 13 -0.66 3.52 16.83
C VAL A 13 0.10 3.07 15.59
N ALA A 14 -0.57 2.40 14.65
CA ALA A 14 0.05 1.99 13.39
C ALA A 14 0.53 3.22 12.57
N ARG A 15 -0.26 4.30 12.53
CA ARG A 15 0.12 5.54 11.85
C ARG A 15 1.31 6.23 12.51
N GLU A 16 1.34 6.29 13.84
CA GLU A 16 2.43 6.90 14.60
C GLU A 16 3.74 6.14 14.36
N ARG A 17 3.75 4.82 14.53
CA ARG A 17 4.94 3.98 14.26
C ARG A 17 5.42 4.10 12.82
N THR A 18 4.50 4.18 11.86
CA THR A 18 4.85 4.40 10.45
C THR A 18 5.54 5.75 10.25
N ARG A 19 5.05 6.82 10.90
CA ARG A 19 5.64 8.16 10.80
C ARG A 19 7.01 8.27 11.47
N GLU A 20 7.25 7.49 12.53
CA GLU A 20 8.57 7.42 13.19
C GLU A 20 9.69 6.95 12.25
N ALA A 21 9.35 6.22 11.18
CA ALA A 21 10.33 5.85 10.15
C ALA A 21 10.87 7.04 9.36
N GLN A 22 10.21 8.21 9.42
CA GLN A 22 10.60 9.44 8.71
C GLN A 22 10.81 9.24 7.20
N LEU A 23 10.03 8.33 6.62
CA LEU A 23 10.02 8.06 5.18
C LEU A 23 8.97 8.91 4.47
N PRO A 24 9.13 9.18 3.16
CA PRO A 24 8.08 9.78 2.35
C PRO A 24 6.78 8.98 2.42
N HIS A 25 5.63 9.66 2.33
CA HIS A 25 4.30 9.07 2.62
C HIS A 25 4.00 7.78 1.85
N ASN A 26 4.28 7.75 0.54
CA ASN A 26 4.02 6.57 -0.29
C ASN A 26 4.99 5.43 0.03
N VAL A 27 6.26 5.76 0.33
CA VAL A 27 7.29 4.78 0.71
C VAL A 27 6.99 4.17 2.08
N ALA A 28 6.53 5.00 3.03
CA ALA A 28 6.16 4.58 4.38
C ALA A 28 4.97 3.60 4.39
N ARG A 29 4.20 3.54 3.31
CA ARG A 29 3.01 2.68 3.22
C ARG A 29 3.33 1.20 3.46
N GLU A 30 4.49 0.71 3.02
CA GLU A 30 4.91 -0.68 3.28
C GLU A 30 5.00 -1.00 4.78
N TYR A 31 5.51 -0.04 5.56
CA TYR A 31 5.61 -0.18 7.01
C TYR A 31 4.22 -0.17 7.66
N PHE A 32 3.33 0.70 7.18
CA PHE A 32 1.93 0.71 7.63
C PHE A 32 1.21 -0.60 7.32
N GLU A 33 1.37 -1.13 6.10
CA GLU A 33 0.84 -2.43 5.68
C GLU A 33 1.30 -3.55 6.64
N GLY A 34 2.61 -3.59 6.94
CA GLY A 34 3.17 -4.55 7.89
C GLY A 34 2.62 -4.41 9.30
N HIS A 35 2.44 -3.18 9.80
CA HIS A 35 1.85 -2.94 11.12
C HIS A 35 0.41 -3.45 11.20
N ILE A 36 -0.43 -3.12 10.21
CA ILE A 36 -1.82 -3.57 10.18
C ILE A 36 -1.90 -5.09 10.08
N LEU A 37 -1.11 -5.73 9.20
CA LEU A 37 -1.10 -7.19 9.07
C LEU A 37 -0.67 -7.88 10.36
N ASN A 38 0.38 -7.38 11.02
CA ASN A 38 0.81 -7.93 12.31
C ASN A 38 -0.29 -7.77 13.37
N THR A 39 -0.89 -6.58 13.49
CA THR A 39 -1.99 -6.36 14.45
C THR A 39 -3.18 -7.29 14.20
N LEU A 40 -3.60 -7.45 12.95
CA LEU A 40 -4.70 -8.36 12.60
C LEU A 40 -4.33 -9.84 12.88
N THR A 41 -3.07 -10.20 12.62
CA THR A 41 -2.54 -11.54 12.91
C THR A 41 -2.59 -11.81 14.41
N ASP A 42 -2.10 -10.89 15.24
CA ASP A 42 -2.11 -11.00 16.70
C ASP A 42 -3.54 -11.12 17.23
N MET A 43 -4.46 -10.29 16.73
CA MET A 43 -5.87 -10.33 17.12
C MET A 43 -6.53 -11.66 16.76
N LEU A 44 -6.26 -12.20 15.57
CA LEU A 44 -6.84 -13.47 15.15
C LEU A 44 -6.20 -14.65 15.89
N ALA A 45 -4.89 -14.62 16.09
CA ALA A 45 -4.16 -15.63 16.85
C ALA A 45 -4.64 -15.69 18.31
N GLU A 46 -4.83 -14.55 18.98
CA GLU A 46 -5.42 -14.50 20.32
C GLU A 46 -6.85 -15.06 20.33
N ARG A 47 -7.65 -14.75 19.30
CA ARG A 47 -9.04 -15.20 19.20
C ARG A 47 -9.18 -16.72 19.04
N ILE A 48 -8.27 -17.37 18.30
CA ILE A 48 -8.39 -18.80 17.94
C ILE A 48 -7.42 -19.69 18.72
N GLY A 49 -6.31 -19.13 19.19
CA GLY A 49 -5.22 -19.86 19.82
C GLY A 49 -5.36 -20.02 21.32
N THR A 50 -6.21 -19.23 21.99
CA THR A 50 -6.42 -19.38 23.43
C THR A 50 -7.18 -20.67 23.76
N ASP A 51 -6.52 -21.57 24.50
CA ASP A 51 -7.13 -22.78 25.05
C ASP A 51 -8.26 -22.40 26.04
N PRO A 52 -9.50 -22.87 25.86
CA PRO A 52 -10.62 -22.53 26.74
C PRO A 52 -10.51 -23.07 28.17
N PHE A 53 -9.66 -24.06 28.43
CA PHE A 53 -9.52 -24.73 29.72
C PHE A 53 -8.42 -24.13 30.60
N ASP A 54 -7.28 -23.73 30.02
CA ASP A 54 -6.15 -23.19 30.79
C ASP A 54 -5.61 -21.83 30.29
N GLY A 55 -6.13 -21.32 29.16
CA GLY A 55 -5.73 -20.04 28.58
C GLY A 55 -4.36 -20.06 27.90
N SER A 56 -3.74 -21.23 27.74
CA SER A 56 -2.48 -21.36 27.00
C SER A 56 -2.66 -21.07 25.50
N ASN A 57 -1.58 -20.67 24.82
CA ASN A 57 -1.61 -20.53 23.37
C ASN A 57 -1.35 -21.89 22.71
N LEU A 58 -2.34 -22.37 21.95
CA LEU A 58 -2.30 -23.62 21.20
C LEU A 58 -1.61 -23.49 19.84
N LEU A 59 -1.39 -22.26 19.38
CA LEU A 59 -0.79 -21.99 18.08
C LEU A 59 0.73 -22.05 18.16
N ASP A 60 1.32 -22.73 17.18
CA ASP A 60 2.75 -22.70 16.97
C ASP A 60 3.15 -21.55 15.99
N PRO A 61 4.45 -21.28 15.79
CA PRO A 61 4.89 -20.22 14.88
C PRO A 61 4.46 -20.42 13.41
N SER A 62 4.25 -21.66 12.98
CA SER A 62 3.78 -21.96 11.62
C SER A 62 2.31 -21.61 11.45
N ASP A 63 1.48 -21.83 12.47
CA ASP A 63 0.08 -21.41 12.46
C ASP A 63 -0.05 -19.88 12.36
N ILE A 64 0.76 -19.14 13.12
CA ILE A 64 0.78 -17.67 13.08
C ILE A 64 1.18 -17.18 11.67
N THR A 65 2.13 -17.86 11.04
CA THR A 65 2.57 -17.54 9.68
C THR A 65 1.43 -17.78 8.68
N GLN A 66 0.72 -18.91 8.79
CA GLN A 66 -0.41 -19.22 7.92
C GLN A 66 -1.54 -18.19 8.08
N ILE A 67 -1.86 -17.79 9.32
CA ILE A 67 -2.84 -16.73 9.58
C ILE A 67 -2.48 -15.44 8.85
N ARG A 68 -1.20 -15.04 8.94
CA ARG A 68 -0.71 -13.83 8.30
C ARG A 68 -0.82 -13.92 6.78
N ASP A 69 -0.48 -15.06 6.19
CA ASP A 69 -0.57 -15.28 4.75
C ASP A 69 -2.03 -15.21 4.27
N ASP A 70 -2.96 -15.86 4.98
CA ASP A 70 -4.39 -15.80 4.69
C ASP A 70 -4.93 -14.36 4.76
N LEU A 71 -4.47 -13.56 5.73
CA LEU A 71 -4.82 -12.14 5.84
C LEU A 71 -4.23 -11.32 4.69
N ALA A 72 -3.01 -11.62 4.26
CA ALA A 72 -2.36 -10.96 3.13
C ALA A 72 -3.01 -11.30 1.78
N GLU A 73 -3.74 -12.41 1.67
CA GLU A 73 -4.54 -12.75 0.49
C GLU A 73 -5.95 -12.14 0.50
N ASN A 74 -6.39 -11.56 1.62
CA ASN A 74 -7.75 -11.06 1.78
C ASN A 74 -7.94 -9.64 1.18
N PRO A 75 -8.79 -9.46 0.15
CA PRO A 75 -9.04 -8.14 -0.46
C PRO A 75 -9.66 -7.10 0.48
N GLU A 76 -10.42 -7.54 1.49
CA GLU A 76 -11.06 -6.62 2.45
C GLU A 76 -10.00 -5.94 3.33
N VAL A 77 -8.90 -6.64 3.67
CA VAL A 77 -7.77 -6.06 4.41
C VAL A 77 -7.09 -4.98 3.58
N TRP A 78 -6.79 -5.27 2.31
CA TRP A 78 -6.17 -4.30 1.41
C TRP A 78 -7.07 -3.08 1.14
N SER A 79 -8.38 -3.30 0.99
CA SER A 79 -9.35 -2.20 0.85
C SER A 79 -9.40 -1.30 2.09
N ALA A 80 -9.27 -1.87 3.29
CA ALA A 80 -9.16 -1.07 4.52
C ALA A 80 -7.84 -0.28 4.56
N ILE A 81 -6.71 -0.92 4.22
CA ILE A 81 -5.40 -0.24 4.16
C ILE A 81 -5.44 0.91 3.14
N ASP A 82 -6.04 0.72 1.97
CA ASP A 82 -6.17 1.76 0.95
C ASP A 82 -6.94 2.99 1.42
N GLN A 83 -7.93 2.80 2.29
CA GLN A 83 -8.67 3.90 2.90
C GLN A 83 -7.88 4.59 4.01
N LEU A 84 -7.13 3.83 4.81
CA LEU A 84 -6.39 4.36 5.96
C LEU A 84 -5.08 5.05 5.56
N TRP A 85 -4.42 4.57 4.52
CA TRP A 85 -3.15 5.10 4.01
C TRP A 85 -3.14 5.11 2.47
N PRO A 86 -3.90 6.00 1.83
CA PRO A 86 -4.01 6.03 0.38
C PRO A 86 -2.67 6.37 -0.27
N ARG A 87 -2.40 5.78 -1.44
CA ARG A 87 -1.33 6.22 -2.33
C ARG A 87 -1.75 7.53 -2.99
N LEU A 88 -0.91 8.54 -2.88
CA LEU A 88 -1.22 9.88 -3.39
C LEU A 88 -0.22 10.26 -4.48
N THR A 89 -0.71 11.02 -5.45
CA THR A 89 0.13 11.71 -6.42
C THR A 89 0.28 13.17 -5.99
N PRO A 90 1.39 13.84 -6.33
CA PRO A 90 1.58 15.27 -6.01
C PRO A 90 0.42 16.13 -6.54
N GLN A 91 -0.02 15.84 -7.77
CA GLN A 91 -1.11 16.54 -8.42
C GLN A 91 -2.42 16.39 -7.66
N ARG A 92 -2.74 15.18 -7.17
CA ARG A 92 -3.95 14.94 -6.39
C ARG A 92 -3.86 15.65 -5.04
N LEU A 93 -2.74 15.51 -4.33
CA LEU A 93 -2.54 16.15 -3.03
C LEU A 93 -2.73 17.66 -3.12
N VAL A 94 -2.05 18.31 -4.06
CA VAL A 94 -2.12 19.77 -4.24
C VAL A 94 -3.51 20.20 -4.74
N ALA A 95 -4.14 19.44 -5.64
CA ALA A 95 -5.48 19.77 -6.12
C ALA A 95 -6.54 19.69 -5.00
N ASP A 96 -6.47 18.65 -4.17
CA ASP A 96 -7.37 18.45 -3.03
C ASP A 96 -7.13 19.52 -1.95
N PHE A 97 -5.86 19.85 -1.67
CA PHE A 97 -5.49 20.95 -0.74
C PHE A 97 -6.01 22.31 -1.20
N LEU A 98 -5.83 22.67 -2.47
CA LEU A 98 -6.30 23.96 -2.99
C LEU A 98 -7.83 24.02 -3.13
N ALA A 99 -8.51 22.88 -3.19
CA ALA A 99 -9.96 22.81 -3.15
C ALA A 99 -10.52 23.08 -1.75
N ASP A 100 -9.83 22.59 -0.72
CA ASP A 100 -10.23 22.78 0.67
C ASP A 100 -9.05 23.12 1.61
N PRO A 101 -8.54 24.36 1.54
CA PRO A 101 -7.38 24.78 2.33
C PRO A 101 -7.73 25.14 3.79
N GLU A 102 -9.01 25.14 4.16
CA GLU A 102 -9.46 25.51 5.51
C GLU A 102 -8.83 24.62 6.59
N GLY A 103 -8.41 25.24 7.69
CA GLY A 103 -7.78 24.55 8.82
C GLY A 103 -6.29 24.22 8.64
N TYR A 104 -5.74 24.33 7.43
CA TYR A 104 -4.30 24.18 7.18
C TYR A 104 -3.55 25.52 7.14
N VAL A 105 -4.23 26.58 6.74
CA VAL A 105 -3.72 27.96 6.65
C VAL A 105 -4.72 28.93 7.29
N PRO A 106 -4.32 30.17 7.63
CA PRO A 106 -5.26 31.19 8.10
C PRO A 106 -6.43 31.41 7.13
N ASP A 107 -7.61 31.77 7.67
CA ASP A 107 -8.85 31.89 6.87
C ASP A 107 -8.72 32.88 5.69
N GLU A 108 -7.95 33.96 5.87
CA GLU A 108 -7.68 34.93 4.81
C GLU A 108 -6.88 34.34 3.64
N ASP A 109 -5.86 33.53 3.96
CA ASP A 109 -5.02 32.85 2.96
C ASP A 109 -5.81 31.72 2.28
N ALA A 110 -6.60 30.97 3.06
CA ALA A 110 -7.49 29.93 2.54
C ALA A 110 -8.46 30.51 1.50
N ALA A 111 -9.09 31.65 1.80
CA ALA A 111 -9.98 32.33 0.86
C ALA A 111 -9.26 32.85 -0.39
N ALA A 112 -7.99 33.26 -0.27
CA ALA A 112 -7.19 33.76 -1.39
C ALA A 112 -6.72 32.66 -2.35
N ILE A 113 -6.37 31.47 -1.84
CA ILE A 113 -5.81 30.38 -2.66
C ILE A 113 -6.84 29.36 -3.13
N ARG A 114 -8.04 29.32 -2.51
CA ARG A 114 -9.07 28.32 -2.80
C ARG A 114 -9.47 28.35 -4.28
N ARG A 115 -9.50 27.18 -4.90
CA ARG A 115 -9.99 26.97 -6.27
C ARG A 115 -10.59 25.57 -6.43
N PRO A 116 -11.56 25.35 -7.35
CA PRO A 116 -12.11 24.02 -7.59
C PRO A 116 -11.03 23.00 -7.95
N VAL A 117 -11.26 21.72 -7.63
CA VAL A 117 -10.38 20.62 -8.04
C VAL A 117 -10.15 20.70 -9.55
N THR A 118 -8.90 20.96 -9.94
CA THR A 118 -8.55 21.25 -11.32
C THR A 118 -7.22 20.63 -11.69
N ARG A 119 -7.03 20.39 -13.00
CA ARG A 119 -5.74 20.03 -13.59
C ARG A 119 -5.13 21.19 -14.37
N ALA A 120 -5.74 22.37 -14.32
CA ALA A 120 -5.22 23.60 -14.93
C ALA A 120 -4.15 24.21 -14.03
N TRP A 121 -2.95 23.64 -14.08
CA TRP A 121 -1.80 24.09 -13.30
C TRP A 121 -1.24 25.41 -13.83
N THR A 122 -0.80 26.26 -12.91
CA THR A 122 -0.11 27.53 -13.16
C THR A 122 1.35 27.42 -12.75
N THR A 123 2.18 28.38 -13.18
CA THR A 123 3.59 28.44 -12.75
C THR A 123 3.73 28.56 -11.23
N ALA A 124 2.76 29.15 -10.54
CA ALA A 124 2.76 29.27 -9.08
C ALA A 124 2.55 27.93 -8.37
N ASP A 125 2.00 26.91 -9.05
CA ASP A 125 1.77 25.59 -8.48
C ASP A 125 3.00 24.66 -8.58
N VAL A 126 3.96 25.00 -9.45
CA VAL A 126 5.14 24.15 -9.69
C VAL A 126 5.93 23.90 -8.39
N PRO A 127 6.26 24.93 -7.57
CA PRO A 127 6.96 24.68 -6.31
C PRO A 127 6.19 23.80 -5.33
N LEU A 128 4.85 23.91 -5.31
CA LEU A 128 4.00 23.08 -4.44
C LEU A 128 3.98 21.62 -4.91
N LEU A 129 3.94 21.40 -6.23
CA LEU A 129 3.99 20.07 -6.81
C LEU A 129 5.35 19.39 -6.58
N ASP A 130 6.44 20.15 -6.69
CA ASP A 130 7.80 19.65 -6.43
C ASP A 130 7.96 19.25 -4.96
N GLU A 131 7.56 20.12 -4.02
CA GLU A 131 7.59 19.80 -2.58
C GLU A 131 6.69 18.58 -2.26
N ALA A 132 5.50 18.52 -2.85
CA ALA A 132 4.62 17.36 -2.69
C ALA A 132 5.24 16.07 -3.25
N ALA A 133 6.02 16.14 -4.33
CA ALA A 133 6.73 14.98 -4.87
C ALA A 133 7.81 14.47 -3.89
N GLU A 134 8.57 15.38 -3.26
CA GLU A 134 9.56 15.01 -2.25
C GLU A 134 8.91 14.39 -1.01
N LEU A 135 7.85 15.01 -0.48
CA LEU A 135 7.16 14.52 0.72
C LEU A 135 6.41 13.20 0.50
N LEU A 136 5.86 12.99 -0.70
CA LEU A 136 5.16 11.76 -1.03
C LEU A 136 6.13 10.63 -1.38
N GLY A 137 7.18 10.93 -2.14
CA GLY A 137 8.09 9.93 -2.70
C GLY A 137 7.42 8.98 -3.69
N GLU A 138 8.24 8.21 -4.40
CA GLU A 138 7.79 7.19 -5.34
C GLU A 138 7.79 5.81 -4.68
N ASP A 139 6.61 5.19 -4.56
CA ASP A 139 6.51 3.77 -4.24
C ASP A 139 6.47 2.95 -5.53
N ASP A 140 7.66 2.65 -6.05
CA ASP A 140 7.82 1.91 -7.29
C ASP A 140 7.42 0.43 -7.19
N ARG A 141 6.96 -0.09 -6.06
CA ARG A 141 6.68 -1.54 -5.93
C ARG A 141 5.71 -2.04 -7.00
N VAL A 142 4.68 -1.25 -7.30
CA VAL A 142 3.72 -1.56 -8.38
C VAL A 142 4.42 -1.52 -9.76
N ALA A 143 5.23 -0.50 -10.02
CA ALA A 143 5.97 -0.38 -11.27
C ALA A 143 7.00 -1.50 -11.45
N ARG A 144 7.71 -1.88 -10.38
CA ARG A 144 8.67 -2.99 -10.34
C ARG A 144 7.96 -4.33 -10.55
N ALA A 145 6.81 -4.56 -9.89
CA ALA A 145 6.04 -5.79 -10.06
C ALA A 145 5.54 -5.96 -11.51
N LEU A 146 5.05 -4.87 -12.12
CA LEU A 146 4.67 -4.83 -13.54
C LEU A 146 5.88 -5.14 -14.45
N ALA A 147 7.00 -4.45 -14.24
CA ALA A 147 8.23 -4.67 -15.01
C ALA A 147 8.78 -6.11 -14.87
N ASP A 148 8.68 -6.70 -13.68
CA ASP A 148 9.06 -8.08 -13.43
C ASP A 148 8.15 -9.08 -14.13
N GLN A 149 6.83 -8.83 -14.14
CA GLN A 149 5.86 -9.63 -14.87
C GLN A 149 6.14 -9.60 -16.38
N GLU A 150 6.38 -8.42 -16.94
CA GLU A 150 6.75 -8.24 -18.35
C GLU A 150 8.04 -8.99 -18.68
N ARG A 151 9.05 -8.90 -17.81
CA ARG A 151 10.32 -9.64 -17.98
C ARG A 151 10.11 -11.15 -17.98
N ARG A 152 9.28 -11.68 -17.06
CA ARG A 152 8.93 -13.12 -17.03
C ARG A 152 8.20 -13.54 -18.30
N ALA A 153 7.28 -12.72 -18.79
CA ALA A 153 6.58 -12.97 -20.06
C ALA A 153 7.54 -12.99 -21.25
N GLN A 154 8.50 -12.06 -21.32
CA GLN A 154 9.53 -12.03 -22.36
C GLN A 154 10.43 -13.26 -22.32
N VAL A 155 10.86 -13.70 -21.13
CA VAL A 155 11.67 -14.93 -20.98
C VAL A 155 10.89 -16.17 -21.44
N ALA A 156 9.63 -16.31 -21.03
CA ALA A 156 8.78 -17.42 -21.43
C ALA A 156 8.54 -17.45 -22.95
N TYR A 157 8.33 -16.28 -23.56
CA TYR A 157 8.20 -16.16 -25.02
C TYR A 157 9.49 -16.58 -25.74
N ALA A 158 10.65 -16.11 -25.28
CA ALA A 158 11.94 -16.46 -25.87
C ALA A 158 12.23 -17.98 -25.77
N GLN A 159 11.90 -18.60 -24.65
CA GLN A 159 11.99 -20.06 -24.48
C GLN A 159 11.07 -20.81 -25.45
N GLY A 160 9.81 -20.38 -25.56
CA GLY A 160 8.87 -20.99 -26.51
C GLY A 160 9.31 -20.90 -27.98
N VAL A 161 9.91 -19.77 -28.40
CA VAL A 161 10.47 -19.64 -29.75
C VAL A 161 11.63 -20.62 -29.98
N LEU A 162 12.52 -20.77 -28.99
CA LEU A 162 13.63 -21.73 -29.08
C LEU A 162 13.08 -23.15 -29.21
N ASP A 163 12.12 -23.55 -28.39
CA ASP A 163 11.54 -24.89 -28.42
C ASP A 163 10.90 -25.23 -29.78
N VAL A 164 10.17 -24.28 -30.39
CA VAL A 164 9.60 -24.45 -31.74
C VAL A 164 10.70 -24.60 -32.80
N SER A 165 11.78 -23.81 -32.68
CA SER A 165 12.91 -23.88 -33.62
C SER A 165 13.72 -25.17 -33.49
N TYR A 166 13.80 -25.75 -32.28
CA TYR A 166 14.40 -27.05 -32.04
C TYR A 166 13.51 -28.17 -32.56
N ALA A 167 12.21 -28.14 -32.25
CA ALA A 167 11.25 -29.13 -32.74
C ALA A 167 11.18 -29.19 -34.27
N SER A 168 11.23 -28.04 -34.95
CA SER A 168 11.21 -27.98 -36.42
C SER A 168 12.47 -28.58 -37.07
N ARG A 169 13.61 -28.60 -36.35
CA ARG A 169 14.85 -29.22 -36.82
C ARG A 169 14.87 -30.74 -36.68
N THR A 170 14.03 -31.29 -35.79
CA THR A 170 13.97 -32.73 -35.51
C THR A 170 12.99 -33.47 -36.44
N TYR A 171 12.14 -32.75 -37.19
CA TYR A 171 11.17 -33.33 -38.14
C TYR A 171 11.64 -33.37 -39.61
N GLU A 172 12.89 -33.00 -39.91
CA GLU A 172 13.53 -33.26 -41.22
C GLU A 172 14.39 -34.54 -41.16
N PHE A 173 13.76 -35.72 -41.13
CA PHE A 173 14.39 -37.01 -41.46
C PHE A 173 13.39 -37.96 -42.12
#